data_AF-A0A7V2NJS7-F1
#
_entry.id   AF-A0A7V2NJS7-F1
#
_cell.length_a   1.000
_cell.length_b   1.000
_cell.length_c   1.000
_cell.angle_alpha   90.00
_cell.angle_beta   90.00
_cell.angle_gamma   90.00
#
_symmetry.space_group_name_H-M   'P 1'
#
loop_
_entity.id
_entity.type
_entity.pdbx_description
1 polymer ?
#
loop_
_entity_poly.entity_id
_entity_poly.type
_entity_poly.pdbx_seq_one_letter_code
_entity_poly.pdbx_strand_id
1 'polypeptide(L)'
;MKIEPDQSTQARFDAGTHVGELAQQRWPGGVLIDAPYWDVDGALRQTLDALRQTLDALRDPDCSAIYEAGFKAYRTSVRADIMLRVGDHQWELWEVKSVLNPKEIHAVDYAIQRAVIQQWAIDSNFPLQIVRGGILHLNRDYIFDGGALELQELFTEHDLSDTVDDYTNEVQNSFVDAAAVIDDANPPPILPGPHCSDPYGCPFLGTVCEIPPHDELTLLPRIGANRAEVWHSEGIHQLDQLDPNSDDLNVIQSRALRGHVTGELQVGNGLKKQLDSIGYPRYHLDFESTGSWMIL
;
A
#
# COMPACT_ATOMS: atom_id res chain seq x y z
N MET A 1 4.31 -6.34 -19.74
CA MET A 1 4.95 -5.00 -19.76
C MET A 1 5.61 -4.80 -18.41
N LYS A 2 6.93 -4.61 -18.35
CA LYS A 2 7.63 -4.31 -17.09
C LYS A 2 7.68 -2.79 -16.94
N ILE A 3 7.14 -2.26 -15.86
CA ILE A 3 7.20 -0.83 -15.54
C ILE A 3 8.40 -0.66 -14.60
N GLU A 4 9.39 0.10 -15.02
CA GLU A 4 10.53 0.41 -14.16
C GLU A 4 10.12 1.52 -13.17
N PRO A 5 10.49 1.40 -11.89
CA PRO A 5 10.16 2.41 -10.89
C PRO A 5 10.87 3.74 -11.22
N ASP A 6 10.22 4.86 -10.88
CA ASP A 6 10.91 6.14 -10.91
C ASP A 6 11.97 6.23 -9.80
N GLN A 7 12.81 7.27 -9.84
CA GLN A 7 13.90 7.44 -8.88
C GLN A 7 13.39 7.56 -7.43
N SER A 8 12.22 8.17 -7.23
CA SER A 8 11.66 8.35 -5.89
C SER A 8 11.17 7.02 -5.30
N THR A 9 10.59 6.17 -6.14
CA THR A 9 10.12 4.84 -5.81
C THR A 9 11.30 3.91 -5.55
N GLN A 10 12.33 3.96 -6.41
CA GLN A 10 13.55 3.18 -6.19
C GLN A 10 14.24 3.55 -4.88
N ALA A 11 14.37 4.85 -4.57
CA ALA A 11 14.96 5.29 -3.30
C ALA A 11 14.19 4.79 -2.07
N ARG A 12 12.85 4.69 -2.17
CA ARG A 12 12.02 4.10 -1.11
C ARG A 12 12.25 2.60 -0.97
N PHE A 13 12.42 1.88 -2.08
CA PHE A 13 12.77 0.46 -2.06
C PHE A 13 14.14 0.22 -1.43
N ASP A 14 15.15 0.99 -1.83
CA ASP A 14 16.51 0.88 -1.29
C ASP A 14 16.52 1.16 0.23
N ALA A 15 15.79 2.19 0.67
CA ALA A 15 15.63 2.48 2.10
C ALA A 15 14.88 1.35 2.84
N GLY A 16 13.88 0.73 2.20
CA GLY A 16 13.17 -0.43 2.73
C GLY A 16 14.10 -1.63 2.92
N THR A 17 14.87 -1.98 1.88
CA THR A 17 15.87 -3.06 1.93
C THR A 17 16.88 -2.82 3.06
N HIS A 18 17.41 -1.60 3.17
CA HIS A 18 18.38 -1.29 4.22
C HIS A 18 17.78 -1.43 5.64
N VAL A 19 16.52 -1.01 5.84
CA VAL A 19 15.82 -1.22 7.11
C VAL A 19 15.59 -2.70 7.40
N GLY A 20 15.28 -3.51 6.38
CA GLY A 20 15.23 -4.97 6.48
C GLY A 20 16.55 -5.57 6.96
N GLU A 21 17.67 -5.20 6.32
CA GLU A 21 19.02 -5.63 6.70
C GLU A 21 19.39 -5.24 8.14
N LEU A 22 18.96 -4.05 8.60
CA LEU A 22 19.15 -3.61 9.98
C LEU A 22 18.28 -4.40 10.97
N ALA A 23 17.05 -4.75 10.58
CA ALA A 23 16.15 -5.54 11.42
C ALA A 23 16.70 -6.95 11.67
N GLN A 24 17.28 -7.59 10.65
CA GLN A 24 17.93 -8.90 10.78
C GLN A 24 19.07 -8.88 11.82
N GLN A 25 19.77 -7.76 11.96
CA GLN A 25 20.86 -7.63 12.93
C GLN A 25 20.40 -7.60 14.39
N ARG A 26 19.09 -7.45 14.68
CA ARG A 26 18.54 -7.64 16.04
C ARG A 26 18.72 -9.07 16.54
N TRP A 27 18.79 -10.05 15.64
CA TRP A 27 18.91 -11.47 15.95
C TRP A 27 20.12 -12.11 15.21
N PRO A 28 21.36 -11.78 15.62
CA PRO A 28 22.54 -12.28 14.91
C PRO A 28 22.59 -13.81 14.87
N GLY A 29 23.12 -14.37 13.78
CA GLY A 29 23.25 -15.81 13.59
C GLY A 29 22.04 -16.49 12.92
N GLY A 30 21.03 -15.73 12.51
CA GLY A 30 19.94 -16.24 11.68
C GLY A 30 20.37 -16.65 10.27
N VAL A 31 19.55 -17.49 9.62
CA VAL A 31 19.76 -17.99 8.26
C VAL A 31 19.01 -17.10 7.28
N LEU A 32 19.73 -16.36 6.44
CA LEU A 32 19.14 -15.64 5.32
C LEU A 32 18.90 -16.58 4.14
N ILE A 33 17.65 -16.63 3.68
CA ILE A 33 17.27 -17.39 2.49
C ILE A 33 17.60 -16.55 1.25
N ASP A 34 18.79 -16.77 0.70
CA ASP A 34 19.24 -16.04 -0.49
C ASP A 34 18.63 -16.64 -1.77
N ALA A 35 17.60 -15.96 -2.27
CA ALA A 35 16.94 -16.26 -3.54
C ALA A 35 16.48 -14.93 -4.14
N PRO A 36 17.26 -14.33 -5.06
CA PRO A 36 16.97 -13.01 -5.64
C PRO A 36 15.67 -13.04 -6.46
N TYR A 37 14.94 -11.93 -6.49
CA TYR A 37 13.56 -11.83 -6.98
C TYR A 37 13.42 -11.51 -8.49
N TRP A 38 14.50 -11.20 -9.20
CA TRP A 38 14.44 -10.40 -10.45
C TRP A 38 14.67 -11.13 -11.78
N ASP A 39 14.39 -12.43 -11.90
CA ASP A 39 14.43 -13.12 -13.20
C ASP A 39 13.10 -13.83 -13.48
N VAL A 40 12.35 -13.41 -14.49
CA VAL A 40 11.02 -13.98 -14.81
C VAL A 40 11.15 -15.42 -15.36
N ASP A 41 12.26 -15.73 -16.05
CA ASP A 41 12.57 -17.09 -16.51
C ASP A 41 13.17 -17.96 -15.39
N GLY A 42 13.75 -17.31 -14.36
CA GLY A 42 14.31 -17.92 -13.16
C GLY A 42 13.38 -17.98 -11.94
N ALA A 43 12.22 -17.30 -11.98
CA ALA A 43 11.36 -17.05 -10.81
C ALA A 43 10.84 -18.35 -10.18
N LEU A 44 10.51 -19.34 -11.01
CA LEU A 44 10.10 -20.65 -10.52
C LEU A 44 11.24 -21.35 -9.78
N ARG A 45 12.46 -21.31 -10.34
CA ARG A 45 13.63 -21.93 -9.72
C ARG A 45 13.99 -21.23 -8.41
N GLN A 46 13.98 -19.91 -8.39
CA GLN A 46 14.23 -19.11 -7.19
C GLN A 46 13.20 -19.41 -6.09
N THR A 47 11.93 -19.52 -6.47
CA THR A 47 10.86 -19.92 -5.53
C THR A 47 11.14 -21.31 -4.97
N LEU A 48 11.47 -22.29 -5.81
CA LEU A 48 11.79 -23.66 -5.37
C LEU A 48 13.03 -23.71 -4.47
N ASP A 49 14.07 -22.93 -4.80
CA ASP A 49 15.29 -22.84 -3.98
C ASP A 49 14.99 -22.20 -2.62
N ALA A 50 14.18 -21.13 -2.58
CA ALA A 50 13.75 -20.51 -1.32
C ALA A 50 12.96 -21.50 -0.45
N LEU A 51 11.96 -22.18 -1.02
CA LEU A 51 11.16 -23.19 -0.31
C LEU A 51 12.03 -24.30 0.29
N ARG A 52 13.03 -24.77 -0.47
CA ARG A 52 13.96 -25.82 -0.01
C ARG A 52 14.84 -25.32 1.13
N GLN A 53 15.49 -24.16 0.95
CA GLN A 53 16.37 -23.60 1.98
C GLN A 53 15.60 -23.29 3.27
N THR A 54 14.36 -22.79 3.15
CA THR A 54 13.48 -22.56 4.31
C THR A 54 13.17 -23.86 5.03
N LEU A 55 12.84 -24.95 4.31
CA LEU A 55 12.61 -26.24 4.94
C LEU A 55 13.84 -26.80 5.65
N ASP A 56 15.03 -26.62 5.07
CA ASP A 56 16.29 -27.05 5.69
C ASP A 56 16.56 -26.26 6.99
N ALA A 57 16.37 -24.94 6.97
CA ALA A 57 16.50 -24.08 8.16
C ALA A 57 15.46 -24.39 9.24
N LEU A 58 14.20 -24.66 8.86
CA LEU A 58 13.15 -25.05 9.80
C LEU A 58 13.45 -26.37 10.52
N ARG A 59 14.13 -27.30 9.84
CA ARG A 59 14.53 -28.61 10.38
C ARG A 59 15.77 -28.54 11.27
N ASP A 60 16.59 -27.51 11.12
CA ASP A 60 17.76 -27.30 11.95
C ASP A 60 17.33 -26.79 13.34
N PRO A 61 17.53 -27.56 14.42
CA PRO A 61 17.16 -27.14 15.77
C PRO A 61 18.04 -25.98 16.28
N ASP A 62 19.23 -25.78 15.71
CA ASP A 62 20.14 -24.71 16.09
C ASP A 62 19.83 -23.39 15.36
N CYS A 63 18.96 -23.43 14.34
CA CYS A 63 18.47 -22.26 13.64
C CYS A 63 17.45 -21.51 14.51
N SER A 64 17.88 -20.39 15.10
CA SER A 64 17.09 -19.54 15.98
C SER A 64 16.29 -18.46 15.24
N ALA A 65 16.73 -18.07 14.04
CA ALA A 65 16.07 -17.08 13.21
C ALA A 65 16.22 -17.43 11.72
N ILE A 66 15.18 -17.19 10.93
CA ILE A 66 15.18 -17.32 9.48
C ILE A 66 14.76 -15.98 8.89
N TYR A 67 15.53 -15.49 7.92
CA TYR A 67 15.24 -14.24 7.20
C TYR A 67 14.79 -14.54 5.79
N GLU A 68 13.79 -13.79 5.33
CA GLU A 68 13.22 -13.92 3.99
C GLU A 68 12.71 -15.34 3.71
N ALA A 69 12.11 -16.00 4.71
CA ALA A 69 11.67 -17.38 4.65
C ALA A 69 10.56 -17.58 3.59
N GLY A 70 10.75 -18.52 2.67
CA GLY A 70 9.84 -18.79 1.56
C GLY A 70 8.79 -19.84 1.88
N PHE A 71 7.52 -19.54 1.62
CA PHE A 71 6.40 -20.47 1.76
C PHE A 71 5.45 -20.40 0.57
N LYS A 72 4.69 -21.48 0.35
CA LYS A 72 3.71 -21.56 -0.75
C LYS A 72 2.48 -22.35 -0.34
N ALA A 73 1.32 -21.71 -0.44
CA ALA A 73 -0.02 -22.27 -0.26
C ALA A 73 -1.04 -21.40 -1.01
N TYR A 74 -2.28 -21.86 -1.21
CA TYR A 74 -3.32 -21.07 -1.91
C TYR A 74 -2.90 -20.50 -3.28
N ARG A 75 -2.08 -21.23 -4.06
CA ARG A 75 -1.46 -20.75 -5.31
C ARG A 75 -0.63 -19.46 -5.16
N THR A 76 -0.30 -19.07 -3.93
CA THR A 76 0.41 -17.85 -3.56
C THR A 76 1.75 -18.21 -2.92
N SER A 77 2.78 -17.40 -3.19
CA SER A 77 4.09 -17.52 -2.56
C SER A 77 4.37 -16.27 -1.74
N VAL A 78 4.86 -16.46 -0.53
CA VAL A 78 5.24 -15.38 0.39
C VAL A 78 6.70 -15.52 0.79
N ARG A 79 7.34 -14.38 1.08
CA ARG A 79 8.61 -14.27 1.77
C ARG A 79 8.33 -13.59 3.10
N ALA A 80 8.60 -14.27 4.21
CA ALA A 80 8.48 -13.72 5.54
C ALA A 80 9.79 -13.05 5.93
N ASP A 81 9.76 -11.77 6.26
CA ASP A 81 10.97 -11.00 6.54
C ASP A 81 11.78 -11.62 7.68
N ILE A 82 11.13 -11.91 8.81
CA ILE A 82 11.77 -12.49 10.00
C ILE A 82 10.87 -13.55 10.65
N MET A 83 11.41 -14.74 10.83
CA MET A 83 10.85 -15.79 11.69
C MET A 83 11.80 -16.13 12.83
N LEU A 84 11.31 -16.15 14.07
CA LEU A 84 12.13 -16.41 15.27
C LEU A 84 11.65 -17.67 15.98
N ARG A 85 12.55 -18.63 16.23
CA ARG A 85 12.24 -19.83 16.98
C ARG A 85 12.20 -19.51 18.47
N VAL A 86 11.04 -19.69 19.10
CA VAL A 86 10.82 -19.42 20.53
C VAL A 86 10.51 -20.67 21.35
N GLY A 87 10.30 -21.80 20.69
CA GLY A 87 10.07 -23.09 21.33
C GLY A 87 10.13 -24.24 20.34
N ASP A 88 9.81 -25.44 20.81
CA ASP A 88 9.67 -26.60 19.94
C ASP A 88 8.50 -26.37 18.98
N HIS A 89 8.80 -26.32 17.68
CA HIS A 89 7.84 -26.00 16.62
C HIS A 89 7.14 -24.63 16.71
N GLN A 90 7.52 -23.77 17.66
CA GLN A 90 6.90 -22.47 17.92
C GLN A 90 7.75 -21.33 17.39
N TRP A 91 7.11 -20.45 16.63
CA TRP A 91 7.76 -19.34 15.94
C TRP A 91 7.04 -18.02 16.15
N GLU A 92 7.81 -16.93 16.22
CA GLU A 92 7.30 -15.59 15.98
C GLU A 92 7.45 -15.23 14.50
N LEU A 93 6.56 -14.38 13.98
CA LEU A 93 6.58 -13.87 12.61
C LEU A 93 6.53 -12.34 12.62
N TRP A 94 7.52 -11.70 12.01
CA TRP A 94 7.62 -10.24 11.99
C TRP A 94 7.79 -9.72 10.55
N GLU A 95 6.86 -8.87 10.14
CA GLU A 95 6.91 -8.11 8.87
C GLU A 95 7.60 -6.76 9.13
N VAL A 96 8.68 -6.48 8.42
CA VAL A 96 9.51 -5.28 8.63
C VAL A 96 9.02 -4.15 7.75
N LYS A 97 8.69 -3.00 8.35
CA LYS A 97 8.26 -1.80 7.61
C LYS A 97 9.12 -0.59 7.93
N SER A 98 9.63 0.05 6.87
CA SER A 98 10.33 1.35 6.95
C SER A 98 9.34 2.51 7.13
N VAL A 99 8.61 2.49 8.24
CA VAL A 99 7.58 3.48 8.61
C VAL A 99 7.64 3.77 10.10
N LEU A 100 7.14 4.94 10.52
CA LEU A 100 7.05 5.33 11.93
C LEU A 100 5.71 4.94 12.58
N ASN A 101 4.65 4.81 11.79
CA ASN A 101 3.39 4.22 12.26
C ASN A 101 2.91 3.22 11.22
N PRO A 102 2.62 1.97 11.62
CA PRO A 102 1.94 1.04 10.74
C PRO A 102 0.51 1.52 10.45
N LYS A 103 0.02 1.20 9.26
CA LYS A 103 -1.37 1.42 8.82
C LYS A 103 -2.08 0.07 8.78
N GLU A 104 -3.41 0.08 8.76
CA GLU A 104 -4.23 -1.15 8.64
C GLU A 104 -3.82 -2.03 7.45
N ILE A 105 -3.46 -1.42 6.31
CA ILE A 105 -2.97 -2.15 5.13
C ILE A 105 -1.73 -3.02 5.44
N HIS A 106 -0.86 -2.62 6.38
CA HIS A 106 0.29 -3.44 6.75
C HIS A 106 -0.12 -4.67 7.57
N ALA A 107 -1.20 -4.58 8.34
CA ALA A 107 -1.74 -5.74 9.05
C ALA A 107 -2.25 -6.81 8.07
N VAL A 108 -2.75 -6.39 6.91
CA VAL A 108 -3.15 -7.30 5.82
C VAL A 108 -1.94 -8.06 5.26
N ASP A 109 -0.79 -7.41 5.07
CA ASP A 109 0.45 -8.07 4.61
C ASP A 109 0.85 -9.22 5.57
N TYR A 110 0.89 -8.92 6.88
CA TYR A 110 1.16 -9.92 7.91
C TYR A 110 0.11 -11.04 7.93
N ALA A 111 -1.18 -10.71 7.80
CA ALA A 111 -2.27 -11.68 7.78
C ALA A 111 -2.15 -12.65 6.59
N ILE A 112 -1.81 -12.15 5.40
CA ILE A 112 -1.54 -12.95 4.20
C ILE A 112 -0.37 -13.90 4.43
N GLN A 113 0.76 -13.41 4.94
CA GLN A 113 1.92 -14.25 5.25
C GLN A 113 1.57 -15.34 6.26
N ARG A 114 0.94 -14.97 7.39
CA ARG A 114 0.53 -15.93 8.44
C ARG A 114 -0.38 -17.01 7.87
N ALA A 115 -1.40 -16.64 7.10
CA ALA A 115 -2.35 -17.58 6.49
C ALA A 115 -1.64 -18.56 5.53
N VAL A 116 -0.74 -18.06 4.66
CA VAL A 116 0.01 -18.91 3.72
C VAL A 116 0.95 -19.87 4.47
N ILE A 117 1.65 -19.40 5.50
CA ILE A 117 2.57 -20.22 6.32
C ILE A 117 1.81 -21.31 7.07
N GLN A 118 0.69 -20.95 7.71
CA GLN A 118 -0.15 -21.91 8.44
C GLN A 118 -0.73 -22.97 7.51
N GLN A 119 -1.26 -22.56 6.35
CA GLN A 119 -1.78 -23.52 5.37
C GLN A 119 -0.66 -24.41 4.80
N TRP A 120 0.52 -23.85 4.53
CA TRP A 120 1.68 -24.65 4.11
C TRP A 120 2.06 -25.70 5.16
N ALA A 121 2.05 -25.35 6.45
CA ALA A 121 2.33 -26.28 7.54
C ALA A 121 1.31 -27.43 7.58
N ILE A 122 0.02 -27.12 7.37
CA ILE A 122 -1.06 -28.11 7.26
C ILE A 122 -0.84 -29.03 6.04
N ASP A 123 -0.67 -28.45 4.85
CA ASP A 123 -0.54 -29.20 3.58
C ASP A 123 0.70 -30.11 3.57
N SER A 124 1.80 -29.65 4.18
CA SER A 124 3.05 -30.39 4.28
C SER A 124 3.13 -31.33 5.49
N ASN A 125 2.14 -31.30 6.38
CA ASN A 125 2.16 -31.97 7.68
C ASN A 125 3.45 -31.66 8.47
N PHE A 126 3.92 -30.42 8.39
CA PHE A 126 5.10 -29.94 9.11
C PHE A 126 4.67 -29.30 10.43
N PRO A 127 5.26 -29.69 11.58
CA PRO A 127 4.92 -29.11 12.87
C PRO A 127 5.51 -27.69 12.98
N LEU A 128 4.69 -26.70 12.68
CA LEU A 128 5.01 -25.28 12.79
C LEU A 128 3.78 -24.52 13.29
N GLN A 129 3.99 -23.73 14.34
CA GLN A 129 2.97 -22.87 14.93
C GLN A 129 3.52 -21.45 15.04
N ILE A 130 2.82 -20.48 14.44
CA ILE A 130 3.06 -19.06 14.70
C ILE A 130 2.34 -18.71 16.01
N VAL A 131 3.10 -18.40 17.05
CA VAL A 131 2.57 -18.12 18.40
C VAL A 131 2.46 -16.63 18.71
N ARG A 132 3.22 -15.80 18.00
CA ARG A 132 3.23 -14.34 18.13
C ARG A 132 3.69 -13.69 16.83
N GLY A 133 3.29 -12.46 16.59
CA GLY A 133 3.82 -11.72 15.46
C GLY A 133 3.07 -10.43 15.15
N GLY A 134 3.57 -9.72 14.14
CA GLY A 134 2.96 -8.49 13.67
C GLY A 134 3.94 -7.66 12.86
N ILE A 135 3.90 -6.34 13.04
CA ILE A 135 4.74 -5.41 12.30
C ILE A 135 5.92 -4.97 13.14
N LEU A 136 7.13 -5.13 12.61
CA LEU A 136 8.33 -4.51 13.15
C LEU A 136 8.61 -3.22 12.39
N HIS A 137 8.55 -2.08 13.06
CA HIS A 137 8.69 -0.77 12.41
C HIS A 137 9.67 0.14 13.14
N LEU A 138 10.05 1.25 12.52
CA LEU A 138 10.99 2.20 13.14
C LEU A 138 10.33 2.89 14.34
N ASN A 139 11.09 2.99 15.43
CA ASN A 139 10.71 3.70 16.63
C ASN A 139 10.85 5.21 16.41
N ARG A 140 9.74 5.96 16.51
CA ARG A 140 9.75 7.42 16.39
C ARG A 140 10.57 8.11 17.47
N ASP A 141 10.62 7.51 18.66
CA ASP A 141 11.24 8.12 19.83
C ASP A 141 12.75 7.80 19.94
N TYR A 142 13.29 7.04 18.98
CA TYR A 142 14.71 6.73 18.91
C TYR A 142 15.54 7.99 18.62
N ILE A 143 16.53 8.26 19.47
CA ILE A 143 17.46 9.38 19.31
C ILE A 143 18.84 8.82 19.01
N PHE A 144 19.33 9.08 17.80
CA PHE A 144 20.69 8.71 17.42
C PHE A 144 21.71 9.65 18.07
N ASP A 145 22.63 9.10 18.85
CA ASP A 145 23.65 9.85 19.60
C ASP A 145 24.94 10.11 18.79
N GLY A 146 25.02 9.61 17.55
CA GLY A 146 26.20 9.71 16.68
C GLY A 146 27.15 8.50 16.77
N GLY A 147 26.82 7.49 17.58
CA GLY A 147 27.59 6.27 17.77
C GLY A 147 27.16 5.11 16.86
N ALA A 148 27.16 3.89 17.42
CA ALA A 148 26.57 2.72 16.75
C ALA A 148 25.05 2.77 16.87
N LEU A 149 24.33 2.11 15.94
CA LEU A 149 22.88 1.98 16.07
C LEU A 149 22.53 0.97 17.16
N GLU A 150 21.71 1.40 18.12
CA GLU A 150 21.12 0.52 19.13
C GLU A 150 19.85 -0.12 18.55
N LEU A 151 20.03 -1.23 17.83
CA LEU A 151 18.97 -1.85 17.01
C LEU A 151 17.75 -2.29 17.83
N GLN A 152 17.95 -2.60 19.11
CA GLN A 152 16.90 -3.00 20.03
C GLN A 152 15.98 -1.82 20.39
N GLU A 153 16.49 -0.58 20.32
CA GLU A 153 15.72 0.65 20.53
C GLU A 153 15.25 1.29 19.22
N LEU A 154 15.97 1.04 18.12
CA LEU A 154 15.65 1.56 16.79
C LEU A 154 14.29 1.05 16.28
N PHE A 155 13.89 -0.16 16.67
CA PHE A 155 12.66 -0.78 16.23
C PHE A 155 11.61 -0.87 17.34
N THR A 156 10.34 -0.84 16.95
CA THR A 156 9.18 -1.08 17.81
C THR A 156 8.33 -2.19 17.21
N GLU A 157 7.83 -3.05 18.09
CA GLU A 157 6.95 -4.16 17.76
C GLU A 157 5.49 -3.72 17.90
N HIS A 158 4.74 -3.78 16.79
CA HIS A 158 3.29 -3.67 16.79
C HIS A 158 2.70 -5.07 16.70
N ASP A 159 2.40 -5.64 17.87
CA ASP A 159 1.89 -7.01 18.01
C ASP A 159 0.45 -7.11 17.48
N LEU A 160 0.22 -8.07 16.58
CA LEU A 160 -1.05 -8.33 15.91
C LEU A 160 -1.56 -9.76 16.18
N SER A 161 -0.99 -10.45 17.17
CA SER A 161 -1.25 -11.87 17.42
C SER A 161 -2.73 -12.18 17.66
N ASP A 162 -3.43 -11.33 18.41
CA ASP A 162 -4.83 -11.51 18.77
C ASP A 162 -5.80 -10.91 17.74
N THR A 163 -5.34 -9.98 16.91
CA THR A 163 -6.19 -9.22 15.97
C THR A 163 -6.41 -9.95 14.65
N VAL A 164 -5.54 -10.90 14.31
CA VAL A 164 -5.45 -11.47 12.95
C VAL A 164 -6.31 -12.71 12.73
N ASP A 165 -6.87 -13.29 13.79
CA ASP A 165 -7.79 -14.43 13.63
C ASP A 165 -9.05 -14.02 12.84
N ASP A 166 -9.55 -12.80 13.03
CA ASP A 166 -10.66 -12.24 12.23
C ASP A 166 -10.23 -12.00 10.77
N TYR A 167 -9.02 -11.47 10.54
CA TYR A 167 -8.47 -11.28 9.20
C TYR A 167 -8.20 -12.59 8.47
N THR A 168 -7.93 -13.69 9.17
CA THR A 168 -7.53 -14.96 8.54
C THR A 168 -8.67 -15.53 7.68
N ASN A 169 -9.92 -15.44 8.12
CA ASN A 169 -11.07 -15.90 7.32
C ASN A 169 -11.31 -15.01 6.08
N GLU A 170 -11.18 -13.68 6.24
CA GLU A 170 -11.33 -12.74 5.13
C GLU A 170 -10.22 -12.93 4.09
N VAL A 171 -8.97 -13.05 4.55
CA VAL A 171 -7.80 -13.34 3.72
C VAL A 171 -7.97 -14.67 3.00
N GLN A 172 -8.45 -15.72 3.68
CA GLN A 172 -8.70 -17.02 3.05
C GLN A 172 -9.73 -16.92 1.91
N ASN A 173 -10.84 -16.21 2.11
CA ASN A 173 -11.82 -15.98 1.06
C ASN A 173 -11.22 -15.16 -0.09
N SER A 174 -10.39 -14.17 0.22
CA SER A 174 -9.74 -13.33 -0.80
C SER A 174 -8.83 -14.13 -1.75
N PHE A 175 -8.22 -15.23 -1.29
CA PHE A 175 -7.44 -16.10 -2.17
C PHE A 175 -8.31 -16.83 -3.20
N VAL A 176 -9.54 -17.20 -2.83
CA VAL A 176 -10.50 -17.84 -3.75
C VAL A 176 -10.94 -16.84 -4.81
N ASP A 177 -11.30 -15.63 -4.38
CA ASP A 177 -11.75 -14.57 -5.29
C ASP A 177 -10.61 -14.14 -6.23
N ALA A 178 -9.39 -13.97 -5.72
CA ALA A 178 -8.22 -13.64 -6.52
C ALA A 178 -7.87 -14.75 -7.53
N ALA A 179 -7.98 -16.02 -7.13
CA ALA A 179 -7.76 -17.14 -8.05
C ALA A 179 -8.80 -17.16 -9.18
N ALA A 180 -10.08 -16.88 -8.87
CA ALA A 180 -11.13 -16.79 -9.87
C ALA A 180 -10.87 -15.66 -10.88
N VAL A 181 -10.40 -14.50 -10.42
CA VAL A 181 -10.02 -13.38 -11.29
C VAL A 181 -8.83 -13.75 -12.19
N ILE A 182 -7.83 -14.45 -11.66
CA ILE A 182 -6.65 -14.88 -12.45
C ILE A 182 -7.01 -15.91 -13.52
N ASP A 183 -7.96 -16.80 -13.23
CA ASP A 183 -8.38 -17.85 -14.15
C ASP A 183 -9.38 -17.37 -15.22
N ASP A 184 -9.97 -16.17 -15.06
CA ASP A 184 -10.83 -15.56 -16.07
C ASP A 184 -9.99 -15.04 -17.25
N ALA A 185 -10.45 -15.34 -18.46
CA ALA A 185 -9.81 -14.86 -19.69
C ALA A 185 -10.05 -13.36 -19.93
N ASN A 186 -11.08 -12.78 -19.31
CA ASN A 186 -11.43 -11.38 -19.43
C ASN A 186 -11.16 -10.65 -18.10
N PRO A 187 -10.64 -9.43 -18.14
CA PRO A 187 -10.52 -8.61 -16.94
C PRO A 187 -11.92 -8.35 -16.34
N PRO A 188 -12.03 -8.22 -15.02
CA PRO A 188 -13.30 -7.90 -14.39
C PRO A 188 -13.80 -6.54 -14.91
N PRO A 189 -15.13 -6.35 -15.09
CA PRO A 189 -15.71 -5.13 -15.66
C PRO A 189 -15.74 -3.98 -14.63
N ILE A 190 -14.58 -3.66 -14.04
CA ILE A 190 -14.39 -2.61 -13.04
C ILE A 190 -13.81 -1.39 -13.74
N LEU A 191 -14.51 -0.25 -13.64
CA LEU A 191 -14.02 1.02 -14.13
C LEU A 191 -12.98 1.60 -13.17
N PRO A 192 -11.98 2.36 -13.66
CA PRO A 192 -11.06 3.11 -12.82
C PRO A 192 -11.78 3.97 -11.79
N GLY A 193 -11.29 3.98 -10.56
CA GLY A 193 -11.89 4.70 -9.44
C GLY A 193 -10.89 4.95 -8.30
N PRO A 194 -11.37 5.21 -7.07
CA PRO A 194 -10.50 5.51 -5.92
C PRO A 194 -9.39 4.46 -5.66
N HIS A 195 -9.68 3.18 -5.95
CA HIS A 195 -8.74 2.06 -5.87
C HIS A 195 -7.54 2.18 -6.82
N CYS A 196 -7.60 3.06 -7.83
CA CYS A 196 -6.46 3.36 -8.71
C CYS A 196 -5.47 4.36 -8.09
N SER A 197 -5.77 4.96 -6.93
CA SER A 197 -4.93 5.98 -6.30
C SER A 197 -4.62 5.73 -4.83
N ASP A 198 -5.40 4.88 -4.16
CA ASP A 198 -5.27 4.57 -2.74
C ASP A 198 -5.12 3.06 -2.53
N PRO A 199 -4.15 2.58 -1.73
CA PRO A 199 -3.13 3.36 -1.01
C PRO A 199 -1.98 3.86 -1.90
N TYR A 200 -1.85 3.35 -3.12
CA TYR A 200 -0.79 3.68 -4.05
C TYR A 200 -1.36 3.91 -5.46
N GLY A 201 -0.72 4.78 -6.24
CA GLY A 201 -1.09 5.03 -7.62
C GLY A 201 -0.95 3.78 -8.49
N CYS A 202 -2.00 3.44 -9.23
CA CYS A 202 -2.00 2.37 -10.21
C CYS A 202 -1.07 2.75 -11.37
N PRO A 203 0.01 2.01 -11.62
CA PRO A 203 0.97 2.35 -12.67
C PRO A 203 0.40 2.10 -14.08
N PHE A 204 -0.77 1.47 -14.18
CA PHE A 204 -1.48 1.19 -15.43
C PHE A 204 -2.61 2.20 -15.74
N LEU A 205 -2.87 3.15 -14.83
CA LEU A 205 -3.87 4.20 -15.05
C LEU A 205 -3.48 5.06 -16.25
N GLY A 206 -4.38 5.23 -17.22
CA GLY A 206 -4.13 6.00 -18.44
C GLY A 206 -3.30 5.26 -19.50
N THR A 207 -2.90 4.01 -19.28
CA THR A 207 -2.24 3.16 -20.31
C THR A 207 -3.10 1.97 -20.69
N VAL A 208 -3.36 1.07 -19.74
CA VAL A 208 -4.21 -0.13 -19.90
C VAL A 208 -5.60 0.13 -19.38
N CYS A 209 -5.68 0.87 -18.26
CA CYS A 209 -6.93 1.32 -17.70
C CYS A 209 -7.30 2.65 -18.36
N GLU A 210 -8.14 2.59 -19.40
CA GLU A 210 -8.75 3.80 -19.97
C GLU A 210 -9.53 4.50 -18.87
N ILE A 211 -9.13 5.73 -18.56
CA ILE A 211 -9.91 6.59 -17.68
C ILE A 211 -11.20 6.87 -18.47
N PRO A 212 -12.37 6.41 -17.99
CA PRO A 212 -13.62 6.75 -18.66
C PRO A 212 -13.69 8.28 -18.76
N PRO A 213 -14.29 8.83 -19.83
CA PRO A 213 -14.49 10.28 -19.92
C PRO A 213 -15.02 10.74 -18.57
N HIS A 214 -14.30 11.69 -17.94
CA HIS A 214 -14.65 12.14 -16.60
C HIS A 214 -16.14 12.46 -16.58
N ASP A 215 -16.85 11.89 -15.61
CA ASP A 215 -18.18 12.40 -15.29
C ASP A 215 -17.98 13.89 -14.99
N GLU A 216 -18.55 14.73 -15.83
CA GLU A 216 -18.37 16.18 -15.79
C GLU A 216 -18.76 16.72 -14.41
N LEU A 217 -19.74 16.09 -13.76
CA LEU A 217 -20.18 16.45 -12.41
C LEU A 217 -19.09 16.25 -11.37
N THR A 218 -18.19 15.28 -11.56
CA THR A 218 -17.03 15.06 -10.67
C THR A 218 -15.98 16.17 -10.75
N LEU A 219 -16.03 17.03 -11.77
CA LEU A 219 -15.17 18.22 -11.85
C LEU A 219 -15.59 19.31 -10.84
N LEU A 220 -16.76 19.19 -10.21
CA LEU A 220 -17.15 20.11 -9.14
C LEU A 220 -16.29 19.89 -7.90
N PRO A 221 -15.65 20.95 -7.38
CA PRO A 221 -14.76 20.82 -6.23
C PRO A 221 -15.52 20.30 -5.01
N ARG A 222 -14.93 19.31 -4.33
CA ARG A 222 -15.48 18.70 -3.10
C ARG A 222 -16.87 18.07 -3.29
N ILE A 223 -17.19 17.62 -4.50
CA ILE A 223 -18.34 16.75 -4.70
C ILE A 223 -18.04 15.35 -4.14
N GLY A 224 -18.95 14.79 -3.35
CA GLY A 224 -18.85 13.40 -2.92
C GLY A 224 -19.48 12.48 -3.95
N ALA A 225 -18.97 11.25 -4.08
CA ALA A 225 -19.48 10.25 -5.03
C ALA A 225 -21.02 10.08 -4.95
N ASN A 226 -21.58 10.05 -3.74
CA ASN A 226 -23.03 9.95 -3.52
C ASN A 226 -23.83 11.09 -4.15
N ARG A 227 -23.28 12.31 -4.27
CA ARG A 227 -24.00 13.46 -4.86
C ARG A 227 -24.03 13.37 -6.38
N ALA A 228 -22.93 12.96 -7.00
CA ALA A 228 -22.87 12.72 -8.44
C ALA A 228 -23.84 11.60 -8.85
N GLU A 229 -23.90 10.50 -8.08
CA GLU A 229 -24.85 9.41 -8.30
C GLU A 229 -26.31 9.86 -8.20
N VAL A 230 -26.64 10.72 -7.21
CA VAL A 230 -27.99 11.30 -7.09
C VAL A 230 -28.34 12.12 -8.34
N TRP A 231 -27.45 13.00 -8.79
CA TRP A 231 -27.68 13.81 -9.99
C TRP A 231 -27.81 12.96 -11.26
N HIS A 232 -27.02 11.90 -11.39
CA HIS A 232 -27.22 10.92 -12.46
C HIS A 232 -28.60 10.26 -12.41
N SER A 233 -29.11 9.91 -11.22
CA SER A 233 -30.45 9.35 -11.07
C SER A 233 -31.57 10.34 -11.44
N GLU A 234 -31.28 11.65 -11.35
CA GLU A 234 -32.16 12.76 -11.73
C GLU A 234 -32.03 13.16 -13.21
N GLY A 235 -31.17 12.47 -13.98
CA GLY A 235 -30.94 12.74 -15.41
C GLY A 235 -29.97 13.90 -15.68
N ILE A 236 -29.22 14.31 -14.67
CA ILE A 236 -28.15 15.32 -14.77
C ILE A 236 -26.83 14.57 -15.01
N HIS A 237 -26.15 14.93 -16.09
CA HIS A 237 -24.92 14.30 -16.56
C HIS A 237 -23.83 15.31 -16.94
N GLN A 238 -24.15 16.61 -17.03
CA GLN A 238 -23.22 17.67 -17.45
C GLN A 238 -23.31 18.87 -16.50
N LEU A 239 -22.22 19.64 -16.38
CA LEU A 239 -22.19 20.79 -15.49
C LEU A 239 -23.11 21.90 -15.96
N ASP A 240 -23.27 22.07 -17.27
CA ASP A 240 -24.14 23.08 -17.87
C ASP A 240 -25.64 22.87 -17.58
N GLN A 241 -26.02 21.69 -17.09
CA GLN A 241 -27.38 21.36 -16.63
C GLN A 241 -27.65 21.83 -15.20
N LEU A 242 -26.62 22.23 -14.45
CA LEU A 242 -26.75 22.75 -13.09
C LEU A 242 -26.89 24.28 -13.08
N ASP A 243 -27.74 24.81 -12.20
CA ASP A 243 -27.80 26.25 -11.95
C ASP A 243 -26.67 26.68 -11.00
N PRO A 244 -25.76 27.58 -11.40
CA PRO A 244 -24.70 28.09 -10.52
C PRO A 244 -25.20 28.84 -9.28
N ASN A 245 -26.49 29.18 -9.22
CA ASN A 245 -27.14 29.82 -8.08
C ASN A 245 -28.02 28.85 -7.28
N SER A 246 -27.98 27.55 -7.57
CA SER A 246 -28.70 26.53 -6.79
C SER A 246 -28.21 26.50 -5.34
N ASP A 247 -29.16 26.34 -4.41
CA ASP A 247 -28.89 26.14 -2.99
C ASP A 247 -28.23 24.78 -2.69
N ASP A 248 -28.23 23.86 -3.67
CA ASP A 248 -27.54 22.56 -3.58
C ASP A 248 -26.02 22.67 -3.73
N LEU A 249 -25.51 23.83 -4.15
CA LEU A 249 -24.08 24.07 -4.37
C LEU A 249 -23.49 24.92 -3.24
N ASN A 250 -22.32 24.51 -2.75
CA ASN A 250 -21.57 25.37 -1.85
C ASN A 250 -20.88 26.52 -2.61
N VAL A 251 -20.43 27.55 -1.89
CA VAL A 251 -19.81 28.76 -2.48
C VAL A 251 -18.64 28.47 -3.42
N ILE A 252 -17.87 27.39 -3.15
CA ILE A 252 -16.74 26.99 -3.99
C ILE A 252 -17.25 26.33 -5.28
N GLN A 253 -18.23 25.43 -5.17
CA GLN A 253 -18.88 24.77 -6.30
C GLN A 253 -19.61 25.77 -7.20
N SER A 254 -20.42 26.66 -6.65
CA SER A 254 -21.10 27.73 -7.42
C SER A 254 -20.10 28.62 -8.17
N ARG A 255 -18.95 28.91 -7.57
CA ARG A 255 -17.89 29.70 -8.22
C ARG A 255 -17.23 28.92 -9.35
N ALA A 256 -16.86 27.66 -9.12
CA ALA A 256 -16.28 26.80 -10.15
C ALA A 256 -17.24 26.64 -11.33
N LEU A 257 -18.53 26.37 -11.05
CA LEU A 257 -19.56 26.23 -12.06
C LEU A 257 -19.78 27.52 -12.85
N ARG A 258 -19.84 28.68 -12.20
CA ARG A 258 -19.90 29.97 -12.92
C ARG A 258 -18.72 30.14 -13.87
N GLY A 259 -17.50 29.84 -13.42
CA GLY A 259 -16.31 29.91 -14.27
C GLY A 259 -16.41 28.98 -15.48
N HIS A 260 -16.88 27.75 -15.28
CA HIS A 260 -17.09 26.77 -16.34
C HIS A 260 -18.14 27.24 -17.37
N VAL A 261 -19.33 27.67 -16.90
CA VAL A 261 -20.44 28.08 -17.76
C VAL A 261 -20.14 29.38 -18.51
N THR A 262 -19.43 30.33 -17.89
CA THR A 262 -19.15 31.65 -18.49
C THR A 262 -17.85 31.70 -19.28
N GLY A 263 -16.89 30.81 -18.99
CA GLY A 263 -15.51 30.93 -19.46
C GLY A 263 -14.74 32.09 -18.83
N GLU A 264 -15.30 32.78 -17.83
CA GLU A 264 -14.71 33.98 -17.23
C GLU A 264 -13.96 33.67 -15.94
N LEU A 265 -12.85 34.38 -15.73
CA LEU A 265 -12.07 34.31 -14.49
C LEU A 265 -12.92 34.71 -13.27
N GLN A 266 -13.09 33.77 -12.34
CA GLN A 266 -13.81 34.01 -11.09
C GLN A 266 -12.86 34.39 -9.96
N VAL A 267 -12.90 35.66 -9.52
CA VAL A 267 -12.04 36.17 -8.46
C VAL A 267 -12.82 36.27 -7.14
N GLY A 268 -12.29 35.65 -6.08
CA GLY A 268 -12.87 35.76 -4.74
C GLY A 268 -12.75 37.17 -4.16
N ASN A 269 -13.78 37.61 -3.43
CA ASN A 269 -13.74 38.87 -2.69
C ASN A 269 -12.57 38.88 -1.69
N GLY A 270 -11.70 39.89 -1.80
CA GLY A 270 -10.57 40.07 -0.90
C GLY A 270 -9.21 39.61 -1.44
N LEU A 271 -9.15 38.88 -2.57
CA LEU A 271 -7.87 38.44 -3.15
C LEU A 271 -6.92 39.62 -3.38
N LYS A 272 -7.42 40.71 -3.97
CA LYS A 272 -6.63 41.93 -4.19
C LYS A 272 -6.05 42.48 -2.89
N LYS A 273 -6.88 42.62 -1.85
CA LYS A 273 -6.45 43.12 -0.53
C LYS A 273 -5.40 42.21 0.10
N GLN A 274 -5.55 40.89 -0.04
CA GLN A 274 -4.59 39.91 0.46
C GLN A 274 -3.27 40.01 -0.30
N LEU A 275 -3.30 40.06 -1.62
CA LEU A 275 -2.11 40.25 -2.45
C LEU A 275 -1.40 41.58 -2.18
N ASP A 276 -2.15 42.66 -1.98
CA ASP A 276 -1.61 43.99 -1.63
C ASP A 276 -0.94 44.02 -0.25
N SER A 277 -1.32 43.09 0.65
CA SER A 277 -0.72 42.97 1.98
C SER A 277 0.63 42.23 2.00
N ILE A 278 1.01 41.59 0.90
CA ILE A 278 2.26 40.79 0.80
C ILE A 278 3.39 41.71 0.28
N GLY A 279 4.38 41.96 1.14
CA GLY A 279 5.57 42.76 0.82
C GLY A 279 6.54 42.09 -0.17
N TYR A 280 7.45 42.89 -0.73
CA TYR A 280 8.51 42.41 -1.62
C TYR A 280 9.84 42.19 -0.86
N PRO A 281 10.74 41.31 -1.36
CA PRO A 281 10.63 40.47 -2.57
C PRO A 281 9.81 39.19 -2.32
N ARG A 282 9.02 38.77 -3.33
CA ARG A 282 8.17 37.58 -3.25
C ARG A 282 8.95 36.36 -3.73
N TYR A 283 9.13 35.37 -2.87
CA TYR A 283 9.67 34.07 -3.24
C TYR A 283 8.53 33.04 -3.16
N HIS A 284 7.99 32.74 -4.34
CA HIS A 284 7.02 31.68 -4.68
C HIS A 284 5.65 31.70 -3.97
N LEU A 285 4.60 31.68 -4.80
CA LEU A 285 3.25 31.34 -4.40
C LEU A 285 3.06 29.86 -4.75
N ASP A 286 2.96 29.01 -3.74
CA ASP A 286 2.47 27.65 -3.93
C ASP A 286 0.94 27.71 -4.10
N PHE A 287 0.41 26.97 -5.07
CA PHE A 287 -1.04 26.79 -5.20
C PHE A 287 -1.33 25.30 -5.18
N GLU A 288 -2.10 24.88 -4.18
CA GLU A 288 -2.78 23.60 -4.27
C GLU A 288 -3.91 23.77 -5.29
N SER A 289 -3.73 23.20 -6.49
CA SER A 289 -4.85 22.93 -7.37
C SER A 289 -5.82 22.03 -6.61
N THR A 290 -7.11 22.40 -6.54
CA THR A 290 -8.14 21.47 -6.10
C THR A 290 -8.08 20.25 -7.02
N GLY A 291 -7.58 19.13 -6.51
CA GLY A 291 -7.61 17.77 -7.09
C GLY A 291 -7.65 17.66 -8.60
N SER A 292 -6.50 17.33 -9.19
CA SER A 292 -6.27 16.76 -10.53
C SER A 292 -6.95 17.43 -11.74
N TRP A 293 -6.12 17.61 -12.78
CA TRP A 293 -6.47 17.95 -14.16
C TRP A 293 -6.58 19.45 -14.48
N MET A 294 -5.40 20.09 -14.56
CA MET A 294 -5.21 21.24 -15.47
C MET A 294 -5.42 20.75 -16.92
N ILE A 295 -6.47 21.21 -17.58
CA ILE A 295 -6.48 21.33 -19.04
C ILE A 295 -6.23 22.81 -19.34
N LEU A 296 -5.11 23.07 -20.02
CA LEU A 296 -4.81 24.34 -20.67
C LEU A 296 -5.72 24.56 -21.88
#